data_AF-A0AAU0W1W5-F1
#
_entry.id   AF-A0AAU0W1W5-F1
#
_cell.length_a   1.000
_cell.length_b   1.000
_cell.length_c   1.000
_cell.angle_alpha   90.00
_cell.angle_beta   90.00
_cell.angle_gamma   90.00
#
_symmetry.space_group_name_H-M   'P 1'
#
loop_
_entity.id
_entity.type
_entity.pdbx_description
1 polymer ?
#
loop_
_entity_poly.entity_id
_entity_poly.type
_entity_poly.pdbx_seq_one_letter_code
_entity_poly.pdbx_strand_id
1 'polypeptide(L)'
;MNRDMCDVTRRRNGRPVHHWRRDVVELAALFTAVAVADAVANLIGHGPDGPALLVISALVLAATAGFHVWWARRPGHAPPVPDTDTGARQAVTETRQAGPGADTSETGDLASTLWRLRTTVRDEPGSLAALCAALAGYRVDILSLQTHPLADGTVDEFLLRAPGELIAGEITRAVALAGGTDTWIERADAHDLVDAPTRVLGLATRTALDAAELPLALRQLLGRCTIRSLPAHPVGGARSPETVPVEGALEDTVMRLRAPEGGVITVERPYLPFTPTEFARARALVELDARLGPRIPRGQDVVALPAGNAITVRRADTGDVEAAKAMHERCSTRTLGLRYHGPVGDADRYLNHLLSPRFGRTLAVQTASGRIVGLGHLLWDGDETEVALLVEDAWQRRGIGGELLSRLVGMAVEAGCESVYAVTQASNTGMVAAMRGLGLPLDYQIEEGTLVITARLAAEPGQAVTAAGWLSSAGELGNAEAP
;
A
#
# COMPACT_ATOMS: atom_id res chain seq x y z
N MET A 1 -13.32 48.68 -53.72
CA MET A 1 -12.74 49.96 -53.27
C MET A 1 -11.26 49.71 -52.97
N ASN A 2 -10.36 50.42 -53.65
CA ASN A 2 -8.90 50.48 -53.38
C ASN A 2 -8.64 50.98 -51.93
N ARG A 3 -7.48 50.85 -51.24
CA ARG A 3 -6.08 50.39 -51.46
C ARG A 3 -5.42 50.27 -50.05
N ASP A 4 -4.18 49.86 -49.76
CA ASP A 4 -2.99 49.27 -50.44
C ASP A 4 -2.27 48.42 -49.33
N MET A 5 -1.77 47.21 -49.56
CA MET A 5 -0.40 46.86 -50.02
C MET A 5 0.76 47.18 -49.04
N CYS A 6 1.35 46.15 -48.42
CA CYS A 6 2.81 45.94 -48.40
C CYS A 6 3.20 44.51 -47.98
N ASP A 7 4.43 44.10 -48.30
CA ASP A 7 4.80 42.72 -48.61
C ASP A 7 5.85 42.11 -47.66
N VAL A 8 5.88 40.77 -47.59
CA VAL A 8 7.02 39.85 -47.35
C VAL A 8 8.11 40.22 -46.29
N THR A 9 8.34 39.30 -45.33
CA THR A 9 9.65 38.58 -45.21
C THR A 9 9.61 37.38 -44.26
N ARG A 10 10.26 36.28 -44.67
CA ARG A 10 10.45 35.05 -43.88
C ARG A 10 11.91 34.92 -43.46
N ARG A 11 12.26 35.04 -42.16
CA ARG A 11 13.48 34.40 -41.59
C ARG A 11 13.59 34.44 -40.04
N ARG A 12 13.82 33.23 -39.49
CA ARG A 12 14.77 32.84 -38.42
C ARG A 12 14.78 33.55 -37.04
N ASN A 13 14.82 32.68 -36.02
CA ASN A 13 15.44 32.82 -34.69
C ASN A 13 14.73 33.71 -33.64
N GLY A 14 13.86 33.09 -32.84
CA GLY A 14 13.67 33.46 -31.44
C GLY A 14 14.44 32.49 -30.54
N ARG A 15 15.46 32.98 -29.82
CA ARG A 15 16.15 32.21 -28.76
C ARG A 15 15.55 32.60 -27.40
N PRO A 16 15.17 31.64 -26.53
CA PRO A 16 15.06 31.90 -25.10
C PRO A 16 16.46 32.19 -24.53
N VAL A 17 16.52 33.06 -23.52
CA VAL A 17 17.80 33.42 -22.87
C VAL A 17 18.16 32.35 -21.84
N HIS A 18 19.05 31.43 -22.20
CA HIS A 18 19.59 30.45 -21.25
C HIS A 18 20.41 31.16 -20.15
N HIS A 19 20.13 30.83 -18.89
CA HIS A 19 20.81 31.38 -17.72
C HIS A 19 22.20 30.77 -17.50
N TRP A 20 23.16 31.09 -18.39
CA TRP A 20 24.57 30.69 -18.29
C TRP A 20 25.20 30.93 -16.89
N ARG A 21 24.69 31.90 -16.13
CA ARG A 21 25.11 32.17 -14.74
C ARG A 21 24.78 31.06 -13.74
N ARG A 22 23.82 30.16 -14.00
CA ARG A 22 23.46 29.06 -13.10
C ARG A 22 24.41 27.89 -13.27
N ASP A 23 24.64 27.48 -14.52
CA ASP A 23 25.57 26.42 -14.90
C ASP A 23 27.01 26.72 -14.42
N VAL A 24 27.44 27.98 -14.50
CA VAL A 24 28.75 28.43 -14.00
C VAL A 24 28.87 28.32 -12.47
N VAL A 25 27.78 28.54 -11.72
CA VAL A 25 27.77 28.40 -10.25
C VAL A 25 27.79 26.93 -9.83
N GLU A 26 27.05 26.06 -10.53
CA GLU A 26 27.07 24.62 -10.27
C GLU A 26 28.43 23.98 -10.59
N LEU A 27 29.06 24.37 -11.71
CA LEU A 27 30.44 23.98 -12.03
C LEU A 27 31.44 24.49 -10.99
N ALA A 28 31.34 25.76 -10.56
CA ALA A 28 32.22 26.30 -9.53
C ALA A 28 32.07 25.58 -8.18
N ALA A 29 30.84 25.22 -7.78
CA ALA A 29 30.58 24.45 -6.58
C ALA A 29 31.19 23.04 -6.66
N LEU A 30 31.03 22.36 -7.80
CA LEU A 30 31.59 21.02 -8.02
C LEU A 30 33.13 21.04 -7.96
N PHE A 31 33.78 21.98 -8.64
CA PHE A 31 35.24 22.13 -8.59
C PHE A 31 35.75 22.50 -7.20
N THR A 32 35.00 23.32 -6.44
CA THR A 32 35.36 23.66 -5.05
C THR A 32 35.26 22.44 -4.13
N ALA A 33 34.21 21.61 -4.28
CA ALA A 33 34.07 20.37 -3.49
C ALA A 33 35.19 19.36 -3.78
N VAL A 34 35.57 19.20 -5.06
CA VAL A 34 36.71 18.35 -5.45
C VAL A 34 38.03 18.88 -4.90
N ALA A 35 38.27 20.21 -4.98
CA ALA A 35 39.48 20.82 -4.43
C ALA A 35 39.58 20.69 -2.90
N VAL A 36 38.46 20.80 -2.17
CA VAL A 36 38.43 20.57 -0.71
C VAL A 36 38.69 19.11 -0.37
N ALA A 37 38.09 18.17 -1.11
CA ALA A 37 38.31 16.74 -0.89
C ALA A 37 39.78 16.33 -1.17
N ASP A 38 40.37 16.84 -2.25
CA ASP A 38 41.77 16.58 -2.61
C ASP A 38 42.74 17.27 -1.64
N ALA A 39 42.43 18.47 -1.14
CA ALA A 39 43.21 19.14 -0.10
C ALA A 39 43.19 18.35 1.22
N VAL A 40 42.03 17.81 1.63
CA VAL A 40 41.92 16.94 2.82
C VAL A 40 42.67 15.63 2.62
N ALA A 41 42.55 15.00 1.45
CA ALA A 41 43.28 13.77 1.12
C ALA A 41 44.80 13.99 1.13
N ASN A 42 45.29 15.10 0.58
CA ASN A 42 46.71 15.45 0.60
C ASN A 42 47.20 15.86 2.00
N LEU A 43 46.38 16.53 2.82
CA LEU A 43 46.74 16.86 4.20
C LEU A 43 46.88 15.59 5.08
N ILE A 44 46.04 14.58 4.85
CA ILE A 44 46.11 13.28 5.53
C ILE A 44 47.24 12.41 4.97
N GLY A 45 47.50 12.46 3.66
CA GLY A 45 48.50 11.63 2.97
C GLY A 45 49.95 12.14 3.04
N HIS A 46 50.15 13.46 3.14
CA HIS A 46 51.47 14.11 3.08
C HIS A 46 51.76 15.07 4.24
N GLY A 47 50.81 15.31 5.15
CA GLY A 47 51.06 16.07 6.38
C GLY A 47 51.83 15.24 7.42
N PRO A 48 52.79 15.83 8.16
CA PRO A 48 53.63 15.09 9.12
C PRO A 48 52.82 14.41 10.24
N ASP A 49 51.62 14.91 10.54
CA ASP A 49 50.71 14.40 11.58
C ASP A 49 49.50 13.60 11.03
N GLY A 50 49.44 13.35 9.72
CA GLY A 50 48.32 12.66 9.06
C GLY A 50 47.92 11.31 9.69
N PRO A 51 48.87 10.40 10.00
CA PRO A 51 48.58 9.16 10.71
C PRO A 51 48.03 9.38 12.13
N ALA A 52 48.49 10.42 12.83
CA ALA A 52 48.03 10.73 14.18
C ALA A 52 46.58 11.22 14.18
N LEU A 53 46.20 12.08 13.22
CA LEU A 53 44.82 12.55 13.06
C LEU A 53 43.84 11.41 12.74
N LEU A 54 44.24 10.44 11.92
CA LEU A 54 43.44 9.23 11.66
C LEU A 54 43.23 8.39 12.92
N VAL A 55 44.29 8.15 13.71
CA VAL A 55 44.20 7.38 14.97
C VAL A 55 43.33 8.11 15.99
N ILE A 56 43.48 9.43 16.15
CA ILE A 56 42.63 10.24 17.05
C ILE A 56 41.17 10.18 16.62
N SER A 57 40.88 10.32 15.32
CA SER A 57 39.51 10.26 14.78
C SER A 57 38.86 8.89 15.00
N ALA A 58 39.62 7.80 14.80
CA ALA A 58 39.16 6.44 15.08
C ALA A 58 38.89 6.20 16.58
N LEU A 59 39.75 6.72 17.46
CA LEU A 59 39.55 6.63 18.92
C LEU A 59 38.30 7.40 19.39
N VAL A 60 38.04 8.59 18.83
CA VAL A 60 36.83 9.38 19.12
C VAL A 60 35.56 8.64 18.68
N LEU A 61 35.56 8.06 17.47
CA LEU A 61 34.44 7.25 16.99
C LEU A 61 34.21 6.01 17.87
N ALA A 62 35.28 5.29 18.25
CA ALA A 62 35.18 4.13 19.12
C ALA A 62 34.66 4.48 20.53
N ALA A 63 35.13 5.59 21.12
CA ALA A 63 34.65 6.08 22.40
C ALA A 63 33.16 6.48 22.34
N THR A 64 32.74 7.13 21.26
CA THR A 64 31.34 7.55 21.05
C THR A 64 30.42 6.34 20.90
N ALA A 65 30.81 5.35 20.10
CA ALA A 65 30.07 4.08 19.97
C ALA A 65 30.01 3.31 21.30
N GLY A 66 31.12 3.23 22.04
CA GLY A 66 31.18 2.61 23.37
C GLY A 66 30.25 3.29 24.38
N PHE A 67 30.20 4.63 24.38
CA PHE A 67 29.28 5.40 25.23
C PHE A 67 27.81 5.13 24.90
N HIS A 68 27.42 5.10 23.62
CA HIS A 68 26.06 4.76 23.21
C HIS A 68 25.67 3.32 23.59
N VAL A 69 26.57 2.34 23.40
CA VAL A 69 26.31 0.93 23.79
C VAL A 69 26.21 0.77 25.30
N TRP A 70 27.01 1.51 26.08
CA TRP A 70 26.93 1.51 27.55
C TRP A 70 25.64 2.18 28.05
N TRP A 71 25.23 3.30 27.44
CA TRP A 71 23.99 3.99 27.79
C TRP A 71 22.75 3.13 27.49
N ALA A 72 22.74 2.46 26.32
CA ALA A 72 21.69 1.50 25.94
C ALA A 72 21.67 0.21 26.80
N ARG A 73 22.74 -0.08 27.55
CA ARG A 73 22.85 -1.26 28.43
C ARG A 73 22.71 -0.94 29.92
N ARG A 74 22.46 0.32 30.31
CA ARG A 74 22.13 0.67 31.71
C ARG A 74 20.71 0.18 32.04
N PRO A 75 20.51 -0.72 33.03
CA PRO A 75 19.17 -1.09 33.48
C PRO A 75 18.51 0.11 34.16
N GLY A 76 17.41 0.60 33.59
CA GLY A 76 16.59 1.66 34.19
C GLY A 76 16.08 1.21 35.55
N HIS A 77 16.49 1.91 36.61
CA HIS A 77 16.02 1.62 37.96
C HIS A 77 14.58 2.10 38.11
N ALA A 78 13.64 1.16 38.13
CA ALA A 78 12.30 1.43 38.65
C ALA A 78 12.41 1.80 40.15
N PRO A 79 11.70 2.83 40.63
CA PRO A 79 11.70 3.18 42.05
C PRO A 79 10.98 2.09 42.87
N PRO A 80 11.49 1.71 44.05
CA PRO A 80 10.87 0.67 44.87
C PRO A 80 9.63 1.18 45.60
N VAL A 81 8.64 0.31 45.75
CA VAL A 81 7.51 0.49 46.68
C VAL A 81 8.01 0.29 48.11
N PRO A 82 7.73 1.19 49.06
CA PRO A 82 8.07 0.97 50.47
C PRO A 82 6.90 0.33 51.23
N ASP A 83 7.10 -0.91 51.67
CA ASP A 83 6.39 -1.45 52.84
C ASP A 83 6.96 -0.85 54.14
N THR A 84 6.22 -1.02 55.23
CA THR A 84 6.30 -0.23 56.47
C THR A 84 7.48 -0.50 57.41
N ASP A 85 7.70 0.53 58.25
CA ASP A 85 8.20 0.51 59.64
C ASP A 85 9.68 0.79 60.01
N THR A 86 9.77 1.69 61.01
CA THR A 86 10.86 1.94 61.99
C THR A 86 11.98 2.91 61.62
N GLY A 87 12.10 4.02 62.39
CA GLY A 87 13.42 4.60 62.69
C GLY A 87 13.68 6.09 62.39
N ALA A 88 13.00 6.99 63.12
CA ALA A 88 13.34 8.40 63.37
C ALA A 88 14.61 9.04 62.76
N ARG A 89 14.43 10.17 62.04
CA ARG A 89 15.02 11.49 62.39
C ARG A 89 14.43 12.68 61.62
N GLN A 90 14.50 13.85 62.26
CA GLN A 90 13.99 15.18 61.85
C GLN A 90 14.73 15.70 60.60
N ALA A 91 14.10 16.23 59.54
CA ALA A 91 13.23 17.42 59.39
C ALA A 91 13.99 18.71 58.99
N VAL A 92 13.81 19.14 57.74
CA VAL A 92 13.83 20.56 57.31
C VAL A 92 12.71 20.74 56.29
N THR A 93 11.96 21.83 56.41
CA THR A 93 10.78 22.16 55.60
C THR A 93 11.18 23.00 54.38
N GLU A 94 10.66 22.67 53.19
CA GLU A 94 10.38 23.71 52.19
C GLU A 94 9.14 23.35 51.37
N THR A 95 8.26 24.33 51.19
CA THR A 95 6.85 24.10 50.83
C THR A 95 6.60 24.42 49.37
N ARG A 96 6.04 23.47 48.61
CA ARG A 96 5.37 23.78 47.33
C ARG A 96 4.07 23.00 47.21
N GLN A 97 2.96 23.70 47.38
CA GLN A 97 1.62 23.12 47.34
C GLN A 97 1.27 22.65 45.92
N ALA A 98 0.87 21.39 45.80
CA ALA A 98 0.03 20.92 44.69
C ALA A 98 -1.41 20.81 45.21
N GLY A 99 -2.39 21.24 44.41
CA GLY A 99 -3.81 21.16 44.75
C GLY A 99 -4.31 19.70 44.81
N PRO A 100 -5.43 19.44 45.50
CA PRO A 100 -5.90 18.07 45.72
C PRO A 100 -6.45 17.45 44.43
N GLY A 101 -5.88 16.32 44.04
CA GLY A 101 -6.51 15.40 43.10
C GLY A 101 -7.58 14.59 43.82
N ALA A 102 -8.85 14.93 43.61
CA ALA A 102 -10.00 14.12 43.97
C ALA A 102 -11.17 14.54 43.08
N ASP A 103 -11.25 13.93 41.89
CA ASP A 103 -12.47 13.31 41.38
C ASP A 103 -12.12 12.56 40.09
N THR A 104 -12.17 11.24 40.17
CA THR A 104 -12.40 10.40 38.99
C THR A 104 -13.85 10.61 38.57
N SER A 105 -14.13 11.76 37.97
CA SER A 105 -15.37 11.97 37.25
C SER A 105 -15.36 11.04 36.05
N GLU A 106 -16.27 10.06 36.06
CA GLU A 106 -16.78 9.42 34.85
C GLU A 106 -17.53 10.47 34.01
N THR A 107 -16.81 11.46 33.50
CA THR A 107 -17.28 12.27 32.37
C THR A 107 -17.40 11.32 31.21
N GLY A 108 -18.64 10.94 30.88
CA GLY A 108 -18.95 10.03 29.78
C GLY A 108 -18.16 10.41 28.54
N ASP A 109 -17.41 9.45 28.01
CA ASP A 109 -16.53 9.65 26.86
C ASP A 109 -17.41 10.01 25.65
N LEU A 110 -17.52 11.31 25.39
CA LEU A 110 -18.36 11.88 24.33
C LEU A 110 -17.82 11.36 22.99
N ALA A 111 -18.46 10.29 22.49
CA ALA A 111 -17.99 9.45 21.39
C ALA A 111 -17.31 10.25 20.28
N SER A 112 -15.97 10.30 20.29
CA SER A 112 -15.24 11.22 19.41
C SER A 112 -15.15 10.69 17.98
N THR A 113 -15.25 11.60 17.02
CA THR A 113 -15.40 11.29 15.60
C THR A 113 -14.12 11.67 14.85
N LEU A 114 -13.40 10.68 14.34
CA LEU A 114 -12.23 10.89 13.47
C LEU A 114 -12.63 11.29 12.04
N TRP A 115 -11.99 12.32 11.52
CA TRP A 115 -12.17 12.81 10.15
C TRP A 115 -10.83 13.00 9.45
N ARG A 116 -10.73 12.61 8.18
CA ARG A 116 -9.72 13.12 7.25
C ARG A 116 -10.34 14.32 6.53
N LEU A 117 -9.66 15.46 6.56
CA LEU A 117 -10.06 16.66 5.83
C LEU A 117 -8.91 17.11 4.93
N ARG A 118 -9.22 17.50 3.70
CA ARG A 118 -8.27 18.13 2.78
C ARG A 118 -8.88 19.45 2.30
N THR A 119 -8.10 20.52 2.26
CA THR A 119 -8.57 21.82 1.76
C THR A 119 -7.44 22.59 1.11
N THR A 120 -7.75 23.34 0.05
CA THR A 120 -6.82 24.30 -0.56
C THR A 120 -6.86 25.61 0.25
N VAL A 121 -5.72 26.26 0.40
CA VAL A 121 -5.54 27.53 1.11
C VAL A 121 -4.51 28.38 0.36
N ARG A 122 -4.54 29.70 0.58
CA ARG A 122 -3.51 30.60 0.03
C ARG A 122 -2.18 30.39 0.72
N ASP A 123 -1.10 30.32 -0.05
CA ASP A 123 0.28 30.28 0.45
C ASP A 123 0.72 31.68 0.93
N GLU A 124 0.09 32.14 2.01
CA GLU A 124 0.29 33.43 2.65
C GLU A 124 0.40 33.26 4.18
N PRO A 125 1.27 34.01 4.88
CA PRO A 125 1.40 33.92 6.33
C PRO A 125 0.07 34.20 7.05
N GLY A 126 -0.39 33.25 7.85
CA GLY A 126 -1.62 33.33 8.63
C GLY A 126 -2.81 32.53 8.09
N SER A 127 -2.78 32.09 6.82
CA SER A 127 -3.83 31.24 6.22
C SER A 127 -4.13 29.99 7.05
N LEU A 128 -3.11 29.17 7.32
CA LEU A 128 -3.23 27.98 8.16
C LEU A 128 -3.61 28.32 9.62
N ALA A 129 -3.16 29.46 10.14
CA ALA A 129 -3.52 29.89 11.50
C ALA A 129 -5.02 30.22 11.62
N ALA A 130 -5.63 30.80 10.58
CA ALA A 130 -7.07 31.04 10.52
C ALA A 130 -7.86 29.72 10.49
N LEU A 131 -7.43 28.72 9.71
CA LEU A 131 -8.02 27.38 9.72
C LEU A 131 -7.95 26.71 11.09
N CYS A 132 -6.77 26.69 11.72
CA CYS A 132 -6.58 26.12 13.05
C CYS A 132 -7.44 26.84 14.11
N ALA A 133 -7.56 28.17 14.04
CA ALA A 133 -8.42 28.94 14.95
C ALA A 133 -9.92 28.61 14.75
N ALA A 134 -10.38 28.42 13.51
CA ALA A 134 -11.75 28.03 13.22
C ALA A 134 -12.06 26.62 13.74
N LEU A 135 -11.18 25.64 13.50
CA LEU A 135 -11.31 24.27 14.02
C LEU A 135 -11.33 24.24 15.56
N ALA A 136 -10.44 25.00 16.21
CA ALA A 136 -10.41 25.14 17.66
C ALA A 136 -11.72 25.70 18.24
N GLY A 137 -12.39 26.61 17.51
CA GLY A 137 -13.72 27.13 17.87
C GLY A 137 -14.81 26.06 18.00
N TYR A 138 -14.69 24.95 17.28
CA TYR A 138 -15.58 23.79 17.36
C TYR A 138 -15.04 22.66 18.26
N ARG A 139 -13.97 22.93 19.04
CA ARG A 139 -13.26 21.94 19.87
C ARG A 139 -12.74 20.75 19.05
N VAL A 140 -12.39 20.96 17.79
CA VAL A 140 -11.75 19.94 16.94
C VAL A 140 -10.25 19.93 17.22
N ASP A 141 -9.73 18.76 17.55
CA ASP A 141 -8.31 18.52 17.76
C ASP A 141 -7.63 18.07 16.46
N ILE A 142 -6.39 18.51 16.24
CA ILE A 142 -5.61 18.25 15.01
C ILE A 142 -4.53 17.23 15.35
N LEU A 143 -4.77 15.97 14.96
CA LEU A 143 -3.88 14.84 15.25
C LEU A 143 -2.67 14.79 14.29
N SER A 144 -2.84 15.27 13.05
CA SER A 144 -1.78 15.36 12.05
C SER A 144 -2.12 16.42 11.00
N LEU A 145 -1.09 17.01 10.40
CA LEU A 145 -1.19 17.93 9.27
C LEU A 145 -0.10 17.60 8.24
N GLN A 146 -0.45 17.60 6.95
CA GLN A 146 0.48 17.60 5.82
C GLN A 146 0.14 18.72 4.86
N THR A 147 1.13 19.55 4.53
CA THR A 147 1.00 20.60 3.51
C THR A 147 1.57 20.12 2.18
N HIS A 148 0.84 20.34 1.10
CA HIS A 148 1.21 20.00 -0.27
C HIS A 148 1.24 21.30 -1.11
N PRO A 149 2.42 21.83 -1.46
CA PRO A 149 2.51 23.06 -2.25
C PRO A 149 2.00 22.84 -3.68
N LEU A 150 1.22 23.81 -4.16
CA LEU A 150 0.76 23.93 -5.54
C LEU A 150 1.36 25.18 -6.20
N ALA A 151 1.02 25.44 -7.46
CA ALA A 151 1.40 26.69 -8.13
C ALA A 151 0.64 27.91 -7.56
N ASP A 152 -0.66 27.75 -7.29
CA ASP A 152 -1.56 28.82 -6.86
C ASP A 152 -2.11 28.60 -5.43
N GLY A 153 -1.26 28.11 -4.51
CA GLY A 153 -1.59 27.91 -3.10
C GLY A 153 -1.00 26.64 -2.49
N THR A 154 -1.61 26.18 -1.40
CA THR A 154 -1.24 24.97 -0.67
C THR A 154 -2.47 24.11 -0.42
N VAL A 155 -2.33 22.78 -0.52
CA VAL A 155 -3.35 21.83 -0.11
C VAL A 155 -2.93 21.25 1.25
N ASP A 156 -3.69 21.57 2.28
CA ASP A 156 -3.48 21.05 3.62
C ASP A 156 -4.40 19.83 3.86
N GLU A 157 -3.79 18.70 4.22
CA GLU A 157 -4.47 17.47 4.65
C GLU A 157 -4.32 17.30 6.16
N PHE A 158 -5.46 17.28 6.86
CA PHE A 158 -5.58 17.16 8.30
C PHE A 158 -6.17 15.80 8.67
N LEU A 159 -5.66 15.23 9.77
CA LEU A 159 -6.37 14.21 10.54
C LEU A 159 -6.93 14.88 11.80
N LEU A 160 -8.25 14.82 11.95
CA LEU A 160 -9.01 15.58 12.94
C LEU A 160 -9.74 14.64 13.91
N ARG A 161 -9.87 15.05 15.17
CA ARG A 161 -10.79 14.45 16.15
C ARG A 161 -11.81 15.49 16.57
N ALA A 162 -13.06 15.26 16.20
CA ALA A 162 -14.19 16.13 16.53
C ALA A 162 -15.05 15.54 17.67
N PRO A 163 -15.83 16.38 18.40
CA PRO A 163 -16.93 15.90 19.24
C PRO A 163 -17.95 15.09 18.43
N GLY A 164 -18.58 14.08 19.05
CA GLY A 164 -19.45 13.12 18.36
C GLY A 164 -20.66 13.72 17.63
N GLU A 165 -21.19 14.81 18.15
CA GLU A 165 -22.35 15.54 17.60
C GLU A 165 -22.01 16.40 16.38
N LEU A 166 -20.73 16.72 16.16
CA LEU A 166 -20.29 17.63 15.10
C LEU A 166 -20.30 16.95 13.74
N ILE A 167 -21.14 17.44 12.82
CA ILE A 167 -21.27 16.85 11.48
C ILE A 167 -20.28 17.45 10.49
N ALA A 168 -19.92 16.68 9.46
CA ALA A 168 -18.98 17.08 8.41
C ALA A 168 -19.28 18.48 7.82
N GLY A 169 -20.55 18.78 7.56
CA GLY A 169 -20.96 20.06 6.97
C GLY A 169 -20.69 21.29 7.84
N GLU A 170 -20.57 21.14 9.16
CA GLU A 170 -20.19 22.23 10.07
C GLU A 170 -18.68 22.48 10.02
N ILE A 171 -17.87 21.41 9.98
CA ILE A 171 -16.42 21.48 9.80
C ILE A 171 -16.09 22.11 8.43
N THR A 172 -16.71 21.65 7.35
CA THR A 172 -16.55 22.22 6.00
C THR A 172 -16.92 23.70 5.96
N ARG A 173 -18.02 24.10 6.63
CA ARG A 173 -18.42 25.52 6.72
C ARG A 173 -17.41 26.35 7.51
N ALA A 174 -16.89 25.84 8.61
CA ALA A 174 -15.87 26.52 9.41
C ALA A 174 -14.57 26.75 8.62
N VAL A 175 -14.11 25.72 7.91
CA VAL A 175 -12.94 25.78 7.02
C VAL A 175 -13.15 26.78 5.87
N ALA A 176 -14.32 26.75 5.22
CA ALA A 176 -14.64 27.70 4.15
C ALA A 176 -14.69 29.17 4.63
N LEU A 177 -15.28 29.42 5.82
CA LEU A 177 -15.30 30.76 6.43
C LEU A 177 -13.90 31.26 6.83
N ALA A 178 -12.97 30.35 7.11
CA ALA A 178 -11.57 30.65 7.39
C ALA A 178 -10.67 30.72 6.14
N GLY A 179 -11.27 30.66 4.93
CA GLY A 179 -10.57 30.87 3.66
C GLY A 179 -10.12 29.59 2.94
N GLY A 180 -10.54 28.42 3.41
CA GLY A 180 -10.33 27.16 2.68
C GLY A 180 -11.25 27.05 1.45
N THR A 181 -10.71 26.52 0.34
CA THR A 181 -11.47 26.14 -0.86
C THR A 181 -11.29 24.66 -1.16
N ASP A 182 -12.13 24.12 -2.04
CA ASP A 182 -12.04 22.73 -2.55
C ASP A 182 -12.01 21.68 -1.42
N THR A 183 -12.71 22.00 -0.33
CA THR A 183 -12.67 21.23 0.91
C THR A 183 -13.37 19.89 0.74
N TRP A 184 -12.62 18.81 0.94
CA TRP A 184 -13.12 17.44 0.97
C TRP A 184 -12.93 16.86 2.38
N ILE A 185 -13.91 16.09 2.85
CA ILE A 185 -13.91 15.50 4.19
C ILE A 185 -14.53 14.10 4.16
N GLU A 186 -13.88 13.15 4.83
CA GLU A 186 -14.37 11.78 5.02
C GLU A 186 -14.13 11.28 6.44
N ARG A 187 -14.83 10.21 6.85
CA ARG A 187 -14.54 9.53 8.12
C ARG A 187 -13.18 8.84 8.02
N ALA A 188 -12.33 9.10 9.01
CA ALA A 188 -11.05 8.42 9.17
C ALA A 188 -11.19 7.24 10.16
N ASP A 189 -10.27 6.28 10.07
CA ASP A 189 -10.22 5.10 10.94
C ASP A 189 -8.93 5.03 11.78
N ALA A 190 -8.79 3.99 12.61
CA ALA A 190 -7.67 3.86 13.55
C ALA A 190 -6.29 3.70 12.86
N HIS A 191 -6.23 3.21 11.62
CA HIS A 191 -4.98 3.08 10.85
C HIS A 191 -4.47 4.44 10.36
N ASP A 192 -5.36 5.43 10.21
CA ASP A 192 -4.98 6.79 9.80
C ASP A 192 -4.16 7.52 10.87
N LEU A 193 -4.27 7.09 12.15
CA LEU A 193 -3.48 7.58 13.27
C LEU A 193 -1.99 7.24 13.17
N VAL A 194 -1.59 6.30 12.30
CA VAL A 194 -0.19 5.97 12.05
C VAL A 194 0.46 7.09 11.24
N ASP A 195 1.56 7.63 11.78
CA ASP A 195 2.32 8.70 11.13
C ASP A 195 2.79 8.29 9.72
N ALA A 196 2.83 9.26 8.81
CA ALA A 196 3.11 8.94 7.41
C ALA A 196 4.52 8.38 7.15
N PRO A 197 5.60 8.81 7.81
CA PRO A 197 6.90 8.11 7.73
C PRO A 197 6.80 6.62 8.07
N THR A 198 6.20 6.26 9.20
CA THR A 198 5.99 4.86 9.61
C THR A 198 5.13 4.11 8.60
N ARG A 199 4.02 4.72 8.13
CA ARG A 199 3.14 4.14 7.10
C ARG A 199 3.90 3.86 5.80
N VAL A 200 4.68 4.82 5.29
CA VAL A 200 5.48 4.67 4.06
C VAL A 200 6.55 3.59 4.19
N LEU A 201 7.22 3.47 5.34
CA LEU A 201 8.17 2.38 5.60
C LEU A 201 7.48 1.00 5.65
N GLY A 202 6.28 0.93 6.21
CA GLY A 202 5.43 -0.27 6.15
C GLY A 202 5.07 -0.67 4.72
N LEU A 203 4.62 0.29 3.89
CA LEU A 203 4.30 0.07 2.47
C LEU A 203 5.52 -0.35 1.65
N ALA A 204 6.67 0.26 1.89
CA ALA A 204 7.94 -0.12 1.28
C ALA A 204 8.36 -1.55 1.66
N THR A 205 8.14 -1.94 2.92
CA THR A 205 8.44 -3.30 3.42
C THR A 205 7.52 -4.35 2.81
N ARG A 206 6.20 -4.10 2.75
CA ARG A 206 5.22 -4.99 2.06
C ARG A 206 5.63 -5.19 0.60
N THR A 207 5.89 -4.07 -0.09
CA THR A 207 6.36 -4.07 -1.47
C THR A 207 7.66 -4.88 -1.61
N ALA A 208 8.63 -4.73 -0.71
CA ALA A 208 9.88 -5.50 -0.76
C ALA A 208 9.72 -7.03 -0.61
N LEU A 209 8.61 -7.52 -0.05
CA LEU A 209 8.36 -8.95 0.17
C LEU A 209 7.56 -9.63 -0.97
N ASP A 210 6.62 -8.93 -1.61
CA ASP A 210 5.77 -9.46 -2.69
C ASP A 210 5.58 -8.41 -3.80
N ALA A 211 5.88 -8.76 -5.05
CA ALA A 211 5.65 -7.85 -6.19
C ALA A 211 4.16 -7.57 -6.46
N ALA A 212 3.25 -8.39 -5.92
CA ALA A 212 1.81 -8.16 -5.97
C ALA A 212 1.30 -7.06 -5.02
N GLU A 213 2.14 -6.59 -4.09
CA GLU A 213 1.78 -5.52 -3.16
C GLU A 213 1.82 -4.12 -3.79
N LEU A 214 2.48 -3.91 -4.95
CA LEU A 214 2.65 -2.55 -5.50
C LEU A 214 1.31 -1.81 -5.75
N PRO A 215 0.27 -2.40 -6.40
CA PRO A 215 -1.02 -1.74 -6.55
C PRO A 215 -1.71 -1.48 -5.22
N LEU A 216 -1.65 -2.44 -4.29
CA LEU A 216 -2.23 -2.32 -2.94
C LEU A 216 -1.57 -1.16 -2.16
N ALA A 217 -0.25 -1.06 -2.24
CA ALA A 217 0.54 -0.05 -1.58
C ALA A 217 0.36 1.34 -2.20
N LEU A 218 0.19 1.44 -3.52
CA LEU A 218 -0.20 2.69 -4.20
C LEU A 218 -1.59 3.16 -3.74
N ARG A 219 -2.56 2.26 -3.61
CA ARG A 219 -3.90 2.57 -3.06
C ARG A 219 -3.81 3.06 -1.61
N GLN A 220 -3.08 2.35 -0.74
CA GLN A 220 -2.88 2.80 0.65
C GLN A 220 -2.06 4.11 0.77
N LEU A 221 -1.20 4.44 -0.21
CA LEU A 221 -0.43 5.68 -0.24
C LEU A 221 -1.25 6.90 -0.72
N LEU A 222 -2.23 6.67 -1.60
CA LEU A 222 -3.01 7.72 -2.29
C LEU A 222 -4.47 7.82 -1.81
N GLY A 223 -4.90 6.94 -0.91
CA GLY A 223 -6.28 6.86 -0.43
C GLY A 223 -7.22 6.16 -1.42
N ARG A 224 -8.50 6.54 -1.42
CA ARG A 224 -9.49 5.98 -2.35
C ARG A 224 -9.16 6.36 -3.80
N CYS A 225 -8.64 5.39 -4.56
CA CYS A 225 -8.37 5.51 -5.98
C CYS A 225 -8.49 4.14 -6.68
N THR A 226 -8.85 4.17 -7.96
CA THR A 226 -8.89 3.00 -8.84
C THR A 226 -7.53 2.84 -9.50
N ILE A 227 -6.96 1.63 -9.51
CA ILE A 227 -5.64 1.36 -10.12
C ILE A 227 -5.77 0.35 -11.25
N ARG A 228 -5.30 0.72 -12.44
CA ARG A 228 -5.33 -0.13 -13.63
C ARG A 228 -3.94 -0.33 -14.20
N SER A 229 -3.48 -1.57 -14.20
CA SER A 229 -2.17 -1.97 -14.76
C SER A 229 -2.35 -2.50 -16.19
N LEU A 230 -1.85 -1.77 -17.18
CA LEU A 230 -1.84 -2.17 -18.58
C LEU A 230 -0.46 -2.74 -18.97
N PRO A 231 -0.36 -3.99 -19.46
CA PRO A 231 0.92 -4.56 -19.90
C PRO A 231 1.47 -3.83 -21.14
N ALA A 232 2.80 -3.86 -21.31
CA ALA A 232 3.48 -3.30 -22.48
C ALA A 232 2.96 -3.86 -23.82
N HIS A 233 2.58 -5.14 -23.82
CA HIS A 233 2.08 -5.88 -24.97
C HIS A 233 0.74 -6.53 -24.59
N PRO A 234 -0.40 -5.84 -24.78
CA PRO A 234 -1.70 -6.39 -24.42
C PRO A 234 -2.06 -7.63 -25.26
N VAL A 235 -2.62 -8.63 -24.57
CA VAL A 235 -3.20 -9.82 -25.21
C VAL A 235 -4.43 -9.40 -26.01
N GLY A 236 -4.59 -9.90 -27.24
CA GLY A 236 -5.77 -9.62 -28.08
C GLY A 236 -5.62 -8.48 -29.10
N GLY A 237 -4.47 -7.80 -29.19
CA GLY A 237 -4.24 -6.80 -30.24
C GLY A 237 -4.89 -5.43 -30.00
N ALA A 238 -5.28 -5.15 -28.75
CA ALA A 238 -5.53 -3.77 -28.31
C ALA A 238 -4.31 -2.88 -28.62
N ARG A 239 -4.55 -1.58 -28.86
CA ARG A 239 -3.46 -0.62 -29.08
C ARG A 239 -2.47 -0.69 -27.92
N SER A 240 -1.17 -0.69 -28.24
CA SER A 240 -0.12 -0.45 -27.24
C SER A 240 -0.48 0.83 -26.46
N PRO A 241 -0.26 0.85 -25.13
CA PRO A 241 -0.58 2.03 -24.33
C PRO A 241 0.17 3.25 -24.87
N GLU A 242 -0.48 4.42 -24.77
CA GLU A 242 0.11 5.70 -25.16
C GLU A 242 1.46 5.91 -24.45
N THR A 243 2.43 6.49 -25.13
CA THR A 243 3.82 6.58 -24.64
C THR A 243 3.93 7.56 -23.47
N VAL A 244 3.74 7.06 -22.26
CA VAL A 244 3.93 7.81 -21.02
C VAL A 244 5.40 8.25 -20.91
N PRO A 245 5.69 9.52 -20.57
CA PRO A 245 7.06 9.99 -20.32
C PRO A 245 7.76 9.17 -19.23
N VAL A 246 9.10 9.17 -19.24
CA VAL A 246 9.90 8.45 -18.21
C VAL A 246 9.58 8.95 -16.79
N GLU A 247 9.26 10.23 -16.66
CA GLU A 247 8.89 10.87 -15.39
C GLU A 247 7.45 10.57 -14.93
N GLY A 248 6.64 9.90 -15.77
CA GLY A 248 5.19 9.76 -15.65
C GLY A 248 4.42 10.94 -16.26
N ALA A 249 3.10 10.94 -16.08
CA ALA A 249 2.22 12.06 -16.40
C ALA A 249 1.20 12.29 -15.27
N LEU A 250 0.78 13.53 -15.07
CA LEU A 250 -0.20 13.97 -14.08
C LEU A 250 -1.20 14.92 -14.76
N GLU A 251 -2.48 14.56 -14.71
CA GLU A 251 -3.62 15.24 -15.33
C GLU A 251 -4.74 15.30 -14.28
N ASP A 252 -4.64 16.26 -13.35
CA ASP A 252 -5.57 16.48 -12.22
C ASP A 252 -5.98 15.19 -11.47
N THR A 253 -7.13 14.60 -11.82
CA THR A 253 -7.70 13.40 -11.20
C THR A 253 -7.08 12.07 -11.70
N VAL A 254 -6.14 12.12 -12.64
CA VAL A 254 -5.48 10.95 -13.24
C VAL A 254 -3.97 11.11 -13.17
N MET A 255 -3.26 10.07 -12.74
CA MET A 255 -1.82 9.96 -12.95
C MET A 255 -1.46 8.67 -13.69
N ARG A 256 -0.43 8.75 -14.54
CA ARG A 256 0.12 7.63 -15.30
C ARG A 256 1.59 7.43 -14.96
N LEU A 257 1.91 6.25 -14.46
CA LEU A 257 3.25 5.84 -14.05
C LEU A 257 3.74 4.71 -14.96
N ARG A 258 5.03 4.70 -15.29
CA ARG A 258 5.61 3.61 -16.08
C ARG A 258 5.79 2.38 -15.20
N ALA A 259 5.18 1.26 -15.58
CA ALA A 259 5.37 0.00 -14.86
C ALA A 259 6.81 -0.55 -15.08
N PRO A 260 7.41 -1.25 -14.10
CA PRO A 260 8.79 -1.76 -14.23
C PRO A 260 9.01 -2.69 -15.43
N GLU A 261 7.99 -3.49 -15.79
CA GLU A 261 7.93 -4.38 -16.95
C GLU A 261 7.64 -3.67 -18.29
N GLY A 262 7.64 -2.33 -18.30
CA GLY A 262 7.40 -1.50 -19.50
C GLY A 262 5.93 -1.22 -19.81
N GLY A 263 5.00 -1.70 -18.97
CA GLY A 263 3.58 -1.33 -19.02
C GLY A 263 3.29 0.07 -18.47
N VAL A 264 2.01 0.36 -18.24
CA VAL A 264 1.53 1.62 -17.65
C VAL A 264 0.63 1.30 -16.46
N ILE A 265 0.89 1.93 -15.32
CA ILE A 265 -0.01 1.96 -14.17
C ILE A 265 -0.78 3.28 -14.25
N THR A 266 -2.08 3.22 -14.45
CA THR A 266 -2.97 4.38 -14.36
C THR A 266 -3.63 4.37 -12.99
N VAL A 267 -3.59 5.51 -12.29
CA VAL A 267 -4.30 5.73 -11.03
C VAL A 267 -5.31 6.86 -11.24
N GLU A 268 -6.56 6.62 -10.85
CA GLU A 268 -7.68 7.54 -11.07
C GLU A 268 -8.45 7.79 -9.77
N ARG A 269 -8.79 9.05 -9.51
CA ARG A 269 -9.58 9.50 -8.35
C ARG A 269 -10.59 10.58 -8.77
N PRO A 270 -11.82 10.22 -9.18
CA PRO A 270 -12.71 11.12 -9.94
C PRO A 270 -13.08 12.45 -9.28
N TYR A 271 -13.02 12.53 -7.95
CA TYR A 271 -13.56 13.66 -7.17
C TYR A 271 -12.51 14.54 -6.51
N LEU A 272 -11.21 14.18 -6.60
CA LEU A 272 -10.15 14.87 -5.88
C LEU A 272 -8.84 14.83 -6.68
N PRO A 273 -8.37 15.96 -7.25
CA PRO A 273 -7.11 16.04 -7.96
C PRO A 273 -5.92 15.53 -7.14
N PHE A 274 -4.91 14.98 -7.81
CA PHE A 274 -3.64 14.59 -7.22
C PHE A 274 -2.68 15.78 -7.17
N THR A 275 -2.04 15.97 -6.02
CA THR A 275 -0.96 16.95 -5.86
C THR A 275 0.35 16.48 -6.49
N PRO A 276 1.26 17.38 -6.86
CA PRO A 276 2.62 17.02 -7.29
C PRO A 276 3.38 16.18 -6.24
N THR A 277 3.09 16.39 -4.94
CA THR A 277 3.65 15.59 -3.85
C THR A 277 3.12 14.15 -3.84
N GLU A 278 1.81 13.94 -4.05
CA GLU A 278 1.24 12.59 -4.22
C GLU A 278 1.87 11.85 -5.40
N PHE A 279 1.99 12.52 -6.56
CA PHE A 279 2.63 11.97 -7.75
C PHE A 279 4.10 11.61 -7.51
N ALA A 280 4.87 12.48 -6.85
CA ALA A 280 6.27 12.21 -6.51
C ALA A 280 6.41 11.01 -5.57
N ARG A 281 5.54 10.87 -4.56
CA ARG A 281 5.52 9.71 -3.65
C ARG A 281 5.18 8.41 -4.40
N ALA A 282 4.16 8.43 -5.25
CA ALA A 282 3.75 7.28 -6.04
C ALA A 282 4.86 6.82 -7.01
N ARG A 283 5.51 7.77 -7.71
CA ARG A 283 6.66 7.49 -8.57
C ARG A 283 7.84 6.90 -7.80
N ALA A 284 8.16 7.42 -6.62
CA ALA A 284 9.23 6.89 -5.78
C ALA A 284 8.96 5.43 -5.32
N LEU A 285 7.70 5.08 -5.03
CA LEU A 285 7.31 3.71 -4.70
C LEU A 285 7.44 2.75 -5.90
N VAL A 286 7.02 3.19 -7.10
CA VAL A 286 7.20 2.42 -8.35
C VAL A 286 8.68 2.27 -8.70
N GLU A 287 9.51 3.29 -8.48
CA GLU A 287 10.96 3.21 -8.69
C GLU A 287 11.64 2.26 -7.70
N LEU A 288 11.24 2.30 -6.42
CA LEU A 288 11.71 1.34 -5.42
C LEU A 288 11.39 -0.10 -5.83
N ASP A 289 10.15 -0.36 -6.23
CA ASP A 289 9.74 -1.66 -6.76
C ASP A 289 10.59 -2.08 -7.98
N ALA A 290 10.79 -1.18 -8.95
CA ALA A 290 11.59 -1.45 -10.14
C ALA A 290 13.03 -1.87 -9.80
N ARG A 291 13.64 -1.23 -8.79
CA ARG A 291 14.99 -1.56 -8.30
C ARG A 291 15.05 -2.89 -7.55
N LEU A 292 13.96 -3.29 -6.89
CA LEU A 292 13.85 -4.58 -6.19
C LEU A 292 13.63 -5.76 -7.15
N GLY A 293 13.06 -5.51 -8.33
CA GLY A 293 12.80 -6.53 -9.35
C GLY A 293 11.68 -7.51 -8.97
N PRO A 294 11.46 -8.60 -9.73
CA PRO A 294 10.44 -9.59 -9.43
C PRO A 294 10.73 -10.38 -8.15
N ARG A 295 9.74 -10.47 -7.24
CA ARG A 295 9.81 -11.27 -6.01
C ARG A 295 8.43 -11.82 -5.64
N ILE A 296 8.41 -13.05 -5.11
CA ILE A 296 7.23 -13.68 -4.50
C ILE A 296 7.62 -14.37 -3.18
N PRO A 297 6.70 -14.45 -2.20
CA PRO A 297 6.91 -15.25 -0.99
C PRO A 297 7.11 -16.73 -1.32
N ARG A 298 8.12 -17.36 -0.71
CA ARG A 298 8.50 -18.77 -0.97
C ARG A 298 7.80 -19.82 -0.09
N GLY A 299 6.73 -19.43 0.61
CA GLY A 299 5.95 -20.33 1.47
C GLY A 299 5.33 -21.49 0.68
N GLN A 300 5.30 -22.67 1.32
CA GLN A 300 4.67 -23.88 0.79
C GLN A 300 3.96 -24.60 1.93
N ASP A 301 2.69 -24.93 1.73
CA ASP A 301 1.88 -25.64 2.72
C ASP A 301 1.51 -27.03 2.19
N VAL A 302 1.73 -28.06 2.99
CA VAL A 302 1.31 -29.43 2.67
C VAL A 302 -0.09 -29.66 3.25
N VAL A 303 -1.06 -29.94 2.37
CA VAL A 303 -2.46 -30.14 2.72
C VAL A 303 -2.83 -31.60 2.52
N ALA A 304 -3.31 -32.25 3.57
CA ALA A 304 -3.93 -33.57 3.48
C ALA A 304 -5.35 -33.40 2.90
N LEU A 305 -5.63 -34.02 1.75
CA LEU A 305 -6.97 -34.02 1.18
C LEU A 305 -7.85 -35.06 1.90
N PRO A 306 -9.17 -34.80 2.10
CA PRO A 306 -10.08 -35.78 2.71
C PRO A 306 -10.14 -37.13 1.99
N ALA A 307 -9.75 -37.16 0.70
CA ALA A 307 -9.58 -38.39 -0.06
C ALA A 307 -8.31 -38.35 -0.93
N GLY A 308 -7.33 -39.20 -0.57
CA GLY A 308 -6.12 -39.50 -1.33
C GLY A 308 -4.88 -38.69 -0.93
N ASN A 309 -3.87 -38.72 -1.80
CA ASN A 309 -2.54 -38.19 -1.50
C ASN A 309 -2.56 -36.69 -1.14
N ALA A 310 -1.67 -36.31 -0.21
CA ALA A 310 -1.39 -34.92 0.12
C ALA A 310 -0.93 -34.12 -1.11
N ILE A 311 -1.27 -32.83 -1.10
CA ILE A 311 -0.87 -31.83 -2.10
C ILE A 311 -0.01 -30.76 -1.43
N THR A 312 0.81 -30.07 -2.22
CA THR A 312 1.52 -28.87 -1.79
C THR A 312 0.87 -27.65 -2.45
N VAL A 313 0.50 -26.64 -1.67
CA VAL A 313 0.01 -25.35 -2.16
C VAL A 313 1.12 -24.32 -1.96
N ARG A 314 1.45 -23.55 -3.01
CA ARG A 314 2.47 -22.50 -2.96
C ARG A 314 2.13 -21.32 -3.87
N ARG A 315 2.79 -20.18 -3.67
CA ARG A 315 2.78 -19.11 -4.67
C ARG A 315 3.44 -19.57 -5.98
N ALA A 316 2.91 -19.06 -7.09
CA ALA A 316 3.41 -19.27 -8.44
C ALA A 316 3.63 -17.94 -9.14
N ASP A 317 4.58 -17.91 -10.08
CA ASP A 317 4.90 -16.74 -10.90
C ASP A 317 5.19 -17.12 -12.37
N THR A 318 5.69 -16.18 -13.16
CA THR A 318 6.02 -16.39 -14.58
C THR A 318 7.08 -17.48 -14.84
N GLY A 319 7.82 -17.93 -13.82
CA GLY A 319 8.67 -19.11 -13.91
C GLY A 319 7.89 -20.42 -14.06
N ASP A 320 6.62 -20.46 -13.65
CA ASP A 320 5.75 -21.63 -13.74
C ASP A 320 5.01 -21.77 -15.09
N VAL A 321 5.22 -20.86 -16.06
CA VAL A 321 4.47 -20.83 -17.34
C VAL A 321 4.47 -22.19 -18.06
N GLU A 322 5.63 -22.85 -18.20
CA GLU A 322 5.70 -24.15 -18.89
C GLU A 322 5.03 -25.28 -18.10
N ALA A 323 5.07 -25.23 -16.77
CA ALA A 323 4.37 -26.20 -15.92
C ALA A 323 2.84 -25.98 -15.95
N ALA A 324 2.39 -24.73 -16.09
CA ALA A 324 1.00 -24.35 -16.28
C ALA A 324 0.47 -24.77 -17.66
N LYS A 325 1.22 -24.54 -18.74
CA LYS A 325 0.89 -25.07 -20.09
C LYS A 325 0.74 -26.59 -20.09
N ALA A 326 1.72 -27.28 -19.51
CA ALA A 326 1.65 -28.75 -19.39
C ALA A 326 0.41 -29.20 -18.59
N MET A 327 -0.10 -28.40 -17.65
CA MET A 327 -1.38 -28.67 -16.98
C MET A 327 -2.58 -28.42 -17.90
N HIS A 328 -2.58 -27.32 -18.68
CA HIS A 328 -3.62 -27.03 -19.67
C HIS A 328 -3.76 -28.14 -20.71
N GLU A 329 -2.65 -28.67 -21.24
CA GLU A 329 -2.64 -29.79 -22.19
C GLU A 329 -3.32 -31.06 -21.67
N ARG A 330 -3.40 -31.24 -20.34
CA ARG A 330 -4.07 -32.37 -19.68
C ARG A 330 -5.52 -32.07 -19.27
N CYS A 331 -5.94 -30.80 -19.32
CA CYS A 331 -7.31 -30.41 -19.02
C CYS A 331 -8.21 -30.67 -20.23
N SER A 332 -9.45 -31.09 -19.99
CA SER A 332 -10.42 -31.23 -21.08
C SER A 332 -10.81 -29.86 -21.66
N THR A 333 -11.21 -29.83 -22.93
CA THR A 333 -11.76 -28.62 -23.57
C THR A 333 -12.95 -28.03 -22.80
N ARG A 334 -13.74 -28.88 -22.12
CA ARG A 334 -14.81 -28.44 -21.22
C ARG A 334 -14.27 -27.72 -19.99
N THR A 335 -13.27 -28.29 -19.32
CA THR A 335 -12.63 -27.68 -18.14
C THR A 335 -11.96 -26.35 -18.48
N LEU A 336 -11.28 -26.25 -19.62
CA LEU A 336 -10.72 -24.99 -20.10
C LEU A 336 -11.82 -23.98 -20.49
N GLY A 337 -12.87 -24.40 -21.19
CA GLY A 337 -13.99 -23.52 -21.59
C GLY A 337 -14.88 -23.02 -20.44
N LEU A 338 -14.78 -23.62 -19.25
CA LEU A 338 -15.40 -23.09 -18.01
C LEU A 338 -14.52 -22.04 -17.30
N ARG A 339 -13.21 -22.02 -17.59
CA ARG A 339 -12.21 -21.10 -17.02
C ARG A 339 -11.93 -19.89 -17.94
N TYR A 340 -11.99 -20.10 -19.24
CA TYR A 340 -11.66 -19.12 -20.27
C TYR A 340 -12.91 -18.86 -21.13
N HIS A 341 -13.49 -17.66 -20.98
CA HIS A 341 -14.71 -17.25 -21.71
C HIS A 341 -14.43 -16.81 -23.16
N GLY A 342 -13.21 -17.05 -23.66
CA GLY A 342 -12.80 -16.84 -25.05
C GLY A 342 -12.38 -18.15 -25.73
N PRO A 343 -11.72 -18.09 -26.92
CA PRO A 343 -11.25 -19.29 -27.61
C PRO A 343 -10.27 -20.10 -26.75
N VAL A 344 -10.58 -21.38 -26.51
CA VAL A 344 -9.75 -22.26 -25.66
C VAL A 344 -8.31 -22.40 -26.19
N GLY A 345 -8.11 -22.31 -27.52
CA GLY A 345 -6.77 -22.31 -28.13
C GLY A 345 -5.89 -21.11 -27.76
N ASP A 346 -6.46 -20.02 -27.22
CA ASP A 346 -5.73 -18.85 -26.74
C ASP A 346 -5.40 -18.93 -25.23
N ALA A 347 -5.83 -19.97 -24.50
CA ALA A 347 -5.69 -20.06 -23.04
C ALA A 347 -4.24 -19.81 -22.54
N ASP A 348 -3.26 -20.39 -23.22
CA ASP A 348 -1.83 -20.24 -22.88
C ASP A 348 -1.30 -18.82 -23.08
N ARG A 349 -1.92 -18.03 -23.96
CA ARG A 349 -1.55 -16.63 -24.21
C ARG A 349 -1.78 -15.75 -22.98
N TYR A 350 -2.73 -16.12 -22.13
CA TYR A 350 -3.03 -15.42 -20.88
C TYR A 350 -2.11 -15.80 -19.72
N LEU A 351 -1.37 -16.92 -19.79
CA LEU A 351 -0.56 -17.41 -18.66
C LEU A 351 0.49 -16.42 -18.18
N ASN A 352 1.16 -15.69 -19.08
CA ASN A 352 2.15 -14.67 -18.70
C ASN A 352 1.51 -13.50 -17.90
N HIS A 353 0.25 -13.17 -18.17
CA HIS A 353 -0.49 -12.15 -17.43
C HIS A 353 -0.99 -12.72 -16.09
N LEU A 354 -1.66 -13.88 -16.11
CA LEU A 354 -2.22 -14.54 -14.94
C LEU A 354 -1.16 -14.98 -13.91
N LEU A 355 0.05 -15.30 -14.34
CA LEU A 355 1.18 -15.66 -13.48
C LEU A 355 2.07 -14.47 -13.14
N SER A 356 1.90 -13.30 -13.75
CA SER A 356 2.68 -12.13 -13.37
C SER A 356 2.15 -11.56 -12.05
N PRO A 357 3.01 -11.42 -11.01
CA PRO A 357 2.57 -10.88 -9.72
C PRO A 357 2.08 -9.43 -9.84
N ARG A 358 2.33 -8.74 -10.95
CA ARG A 358 1.88 -7.36 -11.22
C ARG A 358 0.37 -7.18 -11.25
N PHE A 359 -0.36 -8.25 -11.59
CA PHE A 359 -1.80 -8.22 -11.78
C PHE A 359 -2.56 -8.98 -10.68
N GLY A 360 -1.85 -9.55 -9.70
CA GLY A 360 -2.50 -10.38 -8.68
C GLY A 360 -1.58 -11.35 -7.97
N ARG A 361 -2.20 -12.29 -7.24
CA ARG A 361 -1.57 -13.39 -6.52
C ARG A 361 -2.03 -14.71 -7.13
N THR A 362 -1.10 -15.55 -7.57
CA THR A 362 -1.41 -16.91 -8.04
C THR A 362 -0.88 -17.96 -7.08
N LEU A 363 -1.72 -18.96 -6.81
CA LEU A 363 -1.40 -20.19 -6.12
C LEU A 363 -1.36 -21.36 -7.11
N ALA A 364 -0.34 -22.21 -6.99
CA ALA A 364 -0.26 -23.50 -7.66
C ALA A 364 -0.43 -24.64 -6.66
N VAL A 365 -1.19 -25.65 -7.08
CA VAL A 365 -1.34 -26.92 -6.37
C VAL A 365 -0.46 -27.95 -7.05
N GLN A 366 0.51 -28.49 -6.32
CA GLN A 366 1.43 -29.50 -6.78
C GLN A 366 1.15 -30.85 -6.11
N THR A 367 1.38 -31.91 -6.88
CA THR A 367 1.49 -33.28 -6.35
C THR A 367 2.85 -33.49 -5.66
N ALA A 368 3.00 -34.60 -4.93
CA ALA A 368 4.28 -35.01 -4.34
C ALA A 368 5.46 -35.14 -5.33
N SER A 369 5.20 -35.25 -6.65
CA SER A 369 6.24 -35.24 -7.70
C SER A 369 6.54 -33.84 -8.26
N GLY A 370 6.02 -32.77 -7.65
CA GLY A 370 6.18 -31.38 -8.09
C GLY A 370 5.30 -30.98 -9.28
N ARG A 371 4.53 -31.91 -9.87
CA ARG A 371 3.64 -31.61 -11.01
C ARG A 371 2.46 -30.74 -10.56
N ILE A 372 2.26 -29.59 -11.22
CA ILE A 372 1.08 -28.72 -11.03
C ILE A 372 -0.18 -29.43 -11.56
N VAL A 373 -1.24 -29.46 -10.75
CA VAL A 373 -2.56 -30.07 -11.03
C VAL A 373 -3.74 -29.13 -10.74
N GLY A 374 -3.47 -27.94 -10.22
CA GLY A 374 -4.44 -26.86 -10.12
C GLY A 374 -3.75 -25.49 -10.01
N LEU A 375 -4.44 -24.46 -10.48
CA LEU A 375 -4.08 -23.06 -10.39
C LEU A 375 -5.26 -22.27 -9.83
N GLY A 376 -4.97 -21.30 -8.98
CA GLY A 376 -5.95 -20.33 -8.50
C GLY A 376 -5.35 -18.93 -8.52
N HIS A 377 -6.07 -17.99 -9.11
CA HIS A 377 -5.65 -16.60 -9.31
C HIS A 377 -6.57 -15.68 -8.52
N LEU A 378 -5.97 -14.72 -7.82
CA LEU A 378 -6.62 -13.55 -7.23
C LEU A 378 -6.09 -12.33 -7.98
N LEU A 379 -6.91 -11.69 -8.82
CA LEU A 379 -6.49 -10.62 -9.72
C LEU A 379 -6.99 -9.26 -9.23
N TRP A 380 -6.16 -8.23 -9.41
CA TRP A 380 -6.49 -6.85 -9.09
C TRP A 380 -7.23 -6.21 -10.27
N ASP A 381 -8.51 -5.84 -10.09
CA ASP A 381 -9.30 -5.15 -11.10
C ASP A 381 -9.82 -3.80 -10.57
N GLY A 382 -9.03 -2.75 -10.75
CA GLY A 382 -9.38 -1.41 -10.28
C GLY A 382 -9.35 -1.30 -8.75
N ASP A 383 -10.54 -1.20 -8.17
CA ASP A 383 -10.86 -1.23 -6.74
C ASP A 383 -11.47 -2.58 -6.29
N GLU A 384 -11.89 -3.43 -7.23
CA GLU A 384 -12.39 -4.78 -6.98
C GLU A 384 -11.29 -5.86 -7.09
N THR A 385 -11.67 -7.13 -6.92
CA THR A 385 -10.73 -8.27 -6.96
C THR A 385 -11.42 -9.51 -7.51
N GLU A 386 -10.92 -10.03 -8.64
CA GLU A 386 -11.45 -11.24 -9.28
C GLU A 386 -10.77 -12.50 -8.69
N VAL A 387 -11.51 -13.59 -8.53
CA VAL A 387 -10.97 -14.93 -8.27
C VAL A 387 -11.32 -15.90 -9.40
N ALA A 388 -10.31 -16.59 -9.92
CA ALA A 388 -10.46 -17.56 -10.99
C ALA A 388 -9.66 -18.85 -10.73
N LEU A 389 -10.28 -20.01 -10.93
CA LEU A 389 -9.75 -21.32 -10.56
C LEU A 389 -9.72 -22.28 -11.74
N LEU A 390 -8.68 -23.09 -11.85
CA LEU A 390 -8.55 -24.19 -12.80
C LEU A 390 -7.98 -25.42 -12.09
N VAL A 391 -8.64 -26.57 -12.19
CA VAL A 391 -8.18 -27.83 -11.60
C VAL A 391 -8.27 -28.92 -12.68
N GLU A 392 -7.19 -29.67 -12.86
CA GLU A 392 -7.10 -30.78 -13.81
C GLU A 392 -8.22 -31.80 -13.57
N ASP A 393 -8.88 -32.27 -14.63
CA ASP A 393 -10.09 -33.10 -14.56
C ASP A 393 -9.97 -34.31 -13.61
N ALA A 394 -8.81 -34.97 -13.57
CA ALA A 394 -8.52 -36.11 -12.69
C ALA A 394 -8.39 -35.76 -11.20
N TRP A 395 -8.27 -34.47 -10.87
CA TRP A 395 -8.08 -33.94 -9.51
C TRP A 395 -9.31 -33.15 -9.00
N GLN A 396 -10.31 -32.92 -9.85
CA GLN A 396 -11.58 -32.29 -9.47
C GLN A 396 -12.37 -33.13 -8.45
N ARG A 397 -13.29 -32.47 -7.72
CA ARG A 397 -14.13 -33.05 -6.67
C ARG A 397 -13.37 -33.69 -5.49
N ARG A 398 -12.11 -33.29 -5.27
CA ARG A 398 -11.26 -33.72 -4.13
C ARG A 398 -10.97 -32.61 -3.11
N GLY A 399 -11.78 -31.54 -3.09
CA GLY A 399 -11.63 -30.39 -2.18
C GLY A 399 -10.72 -29.26 -2.68
N ILE A 400 -9.84 -29.53 -3.65
CA ILE A 400 -8.77 -28.62 -4.13
C ILE A 400 -9.27 -27.22 -4.53
N GLY A 401 -10.41 -27.13 -5.21
CA GLY A 401 -10.98 -25.83 -5.61
C GLY A 401 -11.42 -24.98 -4.41
N GLY A 402 -11.97 -25.60 -3.37
CA GLY A 402 -12.35 -24.91 -2.13
C GLY A 402 -11.13 -24.49 -1.32
N GLU A 403 -10.10 -25.34 -1.24
CA GLU A 403 -8.82 -25.04 -0.58
C GLU A 403 -8.12 -23.84 -1.24
N LEU A 404 -8.04 -23.82 -2.58
CA LEU A 404 -7.52 -22.68 -3.33
C LEU A 404 -8.35 -21.42 -3.07
N LEU A 405 -9.67 -21.50 -3.18
CA LEU A 405 -10.56 -20.36 -3.00
C LEU A 405 -10.45 -19.75 -1.59
N SER A 406 -10.46 -20.57 -0.55
CA SER A 406 -10.33 -20.12 0.84
C SER A 406 -9.01 -19.39 1.08
N ARG A 407 -7.89 -19.89 0.54
CA ARG A 407 -6.58 -19.24 0.63
C ARG A 407 -6.50 -17.92 -0.12
N LEU A 408 -7.07 -17.86 -1.33
CA LEU A 408 -7.10 -16.63 -2.13
C LEU A 408 -7.98 -15.56 -1.46
N VAL A 409 -9.11 -15.95 -0.87
CA VAL A 409 -9.95 -15.07 -0.04
C VAL A 409 -9.19 -14.59 1.20
N GLY A 410 -8.43 -15.45 1.89
CA GLY A 410 -7.54 -15.03 2.98
C GLY A 410 -6.53 -13.97 2.52
N MET A 411 -5.88 -14.18 1.37
CA MET A 411 -4.95 -13.21 0.77
C MET A 411 -5.61 -11.89 0.34
N ALA A 412 -6.93 -11.89 0.08
CA ALA A 412 -7.70 -10.68 -0.21
C ALA A 412 -8.07 -9.92 1.07
N VAL A 413 -8.39 -10.62 2.16
CA VAL A 413 -8.58 -10.02 3.50
C VAL A 413 -7.27 -9.37 3.98
N GLU A 414 -6.13 -10.06 3.86
CA GLU A 414 -4.79 -9.51 4.16
C GLU A 414 -4.41 -8.30 3.28
N ALA A 415 -4.97 -8.22 2.07
CA ALA A 415 -4.80 -7.10 1.15
C ALA A 415 -5.72 -5.90 1.46
N GLY A 416 -6.69 -6.07 2.37
CA GLY A 416 -7.71 -5.05 2.64
C GLY A 416 -8.65 -4.82 1.45
N CYS A 417 -9.11 -5.90 0.82
CA CYS A 417 -10.17 -5.87 -0.20
C CYS A 417 -11.55 -6.02 0.46
N GLU A 418 -12.54 -5.24 0.01
CA GLU A 418 -13.92 -5.26 0.54
C GLU A 418 -14.77 -6.43 0.00
N SER A 419 -14.41 -6.94 -1.18
CA SER A 419 -15.09 -8.05 -1.82
C SER A 419 -14.17 -8.81 -2.78
N VAL A 420 -14.53 -10.06 -3.07
CA VAL A 420 -13.94 -10.88 -4.13
C VAL A 420 -15.06 -11.42 -5.00
N TYR A 421 -14.96 -11.26 -6.33
CA TYR A 421 -15.96 -11.77 -7.27
C TYR A 421 -15.40 -12.85 -8.20
N ALA A 422 -16.27 -13.70 -8.73
CA ALA A 422 -15.93 -14.72 -9.72
C ALA A 422 -16.87 -14.63 -10.92
N VAL A 423 -16.32 -14.51 -12.13
CA VAL A 423 -17.08 -14.52 -13.39
C VAL A 423 -17.10 -15.94 -13.96
N THR A 424 -18.29 -16.53 -14.07
CA THR A 424 -18.43 -17.92 -14.54
C THR A 424 -19.69 -18.13 -15.36
N GLN A 425 -19.87 -19.31 -15.96
CA GLN A 425 -21.12 -19.66 -16.63
C GLN A 425 -22.15 -20.12 -15.58
N ALA A 426 -23.43 -19.79 -15.76
CA ALA A 426 -24.49 -20.23 -14.84
C ALA A 426 -24.60 -21.78 -14.69
N SER A 427 -24.08 -22.53 -15.67
CA SER A 427 -23.96 -23.99 -15.65
C SER A 427 -22.81 -24.54 -14.80
N ASN A 428 -21.87 -23.68 -14.35
CA ASN A 428 -20.69 -24.07 -13.58
C ASN A 428 -21.01 -24.30 -12.09
N THR A 429 -21.75 -25.37 -11.83
CA THR A 429 -22.13 -25.81 -10.47
C THR A 429 -20.92 -25.99 -9.53
N GLY A 430 -19.73 -26.29 -10.05
CA GLY A 430 -18.50 -26.42 -9.28
C GLY A 430 -18.05 -25.09 -8.65
N MET A 431 -18.03 -24.01 -9.44
CA MET A 431 -17.71 -22.66 -8.92
C MET A 431 -18.79 -22.15 -7.97
N VAL A 432 -20.08 -22.35 -8.30
CA VAL A 432 -21.19 -21.97 -7.42
C VAL A 432 -21.11 -22.67 -6.05
N ALA A 433 -20.76 -23.97 -6.04
CA ALA A 433 -20.57 -24.72 -4.80
C ALA A 433 -19.34 -24.25 -4.01
N ALA A 434 -18.23 -23.94 -4.69
CA ALA A 434 -17.02 -23.42 -4.06
C ALA A 434 -17.28 -22.05 -3.38
N MET A 435 -17.90 -21.11 -4.09
CA MET A 435 -18.25 -19.79 -3.54
C MET A 435 -19.19 -19.89 -2.33
N ARG A 436 -20.22 -20.76 -2.39
CA ARG A 436 -21.10 -21.04 -1.24
C ARG A 436 -20.36 -21.66 -0.06
N GLY A 437 -19.32 -22.47 -0.33
CA GLY A 437 -18.47 -23.07 0.68
C GLY A 437 -17.67 -22.08 1.53
N LEU A 438 -17.56 -20.81 1.12
CA LEU A 438 -16.92 -19.76 1.92
C LEU A 438 -17.74 -19.35 3.15
N GLY A 439 -19.05 -19.59 3.17
CA GLY A 439 -19.92 -19.14 4.27
C GLY A 439 -20.10 -17.62 4.39
N LEU A 440 -19.63 -16.85 3.39
CA LEU A 440 -19.73 -15.39 3.34
C LEU A 440 -21.05 -14.94 2.69
N PRO A 441 -21.50 -13.68 2.92
CA PRO A 441 -22.59 -13.09 2.15
C PRO A 441 -22.25 -13.05 0.66
N LEU A 442 -23.13 -13.61 -0.18
CA LEU A 442 -22.96 -13.68 -1.63
C LEU A 442 -24.03 -12.87 -2.37
N ASP A 443 -23.59 -11.91 -3.18
CA ASP A 443 -24.40 -11.26 -4.20
C ASP A 443 -24.30 -12.06 -5.52
N TYR A 444 -25.40 -12.12 -6.29
CA TYR A 444 -25.47 -12.84 -7.57
C TYR A 444 -26.02 -11.93 -8.67
N GLN A 445 -25.32 -11.84 -9.80
CA GLN A 445 -25.77 -11.12 -11.00
C GLN A 445 -25.69 -12.04 -12.21
N ILE A 446 -26.69 -11.98 -13.10
CA ILE A 446 -26.79 -12.83 -14.29
C ILE A 446 -27.07 -11.97 -15.52
N GLU A 447 -26.15 -12.01 -16.50
CA GLU A 447 -26.28 -11.32 -17.78
C GLU A 447 -25.85 -12.27 -18.92
N GLU A 448 -26.71 -12.43 -19.93
CA GLU A 448 -26.45 -13.22 -21.15
C GLU A 448 -25.92 -14.66 -20.94
N GLY A 449 -26.23 -15.27 -19.79
CA GLY A 449 -25.78 -16.63 -19.40
C GLY A 449 -24.48 -16.67 -18.59
N THR A 450 -23.81 -15.53 -18.48
CA THR A 450 -22.73 -15.27 -17.51
C THR A 450 -23.35 -15.05 -16.12
N LEU A 451 -22.69 -15.59 -15.10
CA LEU A 451 -23.00 -15.46 -13.69
C LEU A 451 -21.80 -14.82 -12.99
N VAL A 452 -22.01 -13.66 -12.38
CA VAL A 452 -21.06 -13.05 -11.45
C VAL A 452 -21.51 -13.40 -10.03
N ILE A 453 -20.59 -13.92 -9.24
CA ILE A 453 -20.80 -14.24 -7.82
C ILE A 453 -19.84 -13.37 -7.01
N THR A 454 -20.35 -12.48 -6.16
CA THR A 454 -19.53 -11.56 -5.36
C THR A 454 -19.64 -11.92 -3.89
N ALA A 455 -18.52 -12.29 -3.26
CA ALA A 455 -18.42 -12.51 -1.82
C ALA A 455 -18.00 -11.22 -1.11
N ARG A 456 -18.78 -10.78 -0.12
CA ARG A 456 -18.41 -9.64 0.73
C ARG A 456 -17.40 -10.07 1.79
N LEU A 457 -16.24 -9.42 1.82
CA LEU A 457 -15.20 -9.63 2.81
C LEU A 457 -15.44 -8.63 3.94
N ALA A 458 -16.22 -9.04 4.95
CA ALA A 458 -16.68 -8.14 6.00
C ALA A 458 -15.50 -7.55 6.80
N ALA A 459 -15.30 -6.24 6.68
CA ALA A 459 -14.67 -5.44 7.70
C ALA A 459 -15.78 -4.86 8.60
N GLU A 460 -16.31 -5.66 9.53
CA GLU A 460 -17.16 -5.08 10.59
C GLU A 460 -16.28 -4.30 11.59
N PRO A 461 -16.52 -2.99 11.78
CA PRO A 461 -15.80 -2.20 12.76
C PRO A 461 -16.29 -2.56 14.17
N GLY A 462 -15.72 -3.62 14.74
CA GLY A 462 -16.04 -4.06 16.10
C GLY A 462 -15.52 -5.44 16.49
N GLN A 463 -15.27 -6.34 15.53
CA GLN A 463 -14.84 -7.70 15.83
C GLN A 463 -13.39 -7.94 15.44
N ALA A 464 -12.48 -7.76 16.40
CA ALA A 464 -11.08 -8.15 16.25
C ALA A 464 -10.99 -9.67 16.06
N VAL A 465 -10.80 -10.11 14.80
CA VAL A 465 -10.51 -11.51 14.48
C VAL A 465 -9.11 -11.84 15.00
N THR A 466 -9.07 -12.37 16.23
CA THR A 466 -7.83 -12.89 16.81
C THR A 466 -7.35 -14.07 15.97
N ALA A 467 -6.15 -13.95 15.40
CA ALA A 467 -5.54 -14.92 14.48
C ALA A 467 -5.06 -16.23 15.16
N ALA A 468 -5.80 -16.71 16.17
CA ALA A 468 -5.47 -17.87 17.00
C ALA A 468 -6.59 -18.92 17.08
N GLY A 469 -7.79 -18.65 16.56
CA GLY A 469 -8.96 -19.53 16.75
C GLY A 469 -9.04 -20.80 15.89
N TRP A 470 -8.36 -20.85 14.74
CA TRP A 470 -8.62 -21.85 13.69
C TRP A 470 -7.75 -23.13 13.75
N LEU A 471 -7.09 -23.40 14.89
CA LEU A 471 -6.18 -24.54 15.06
C LEU A 471 -6.52 -25.50 16.22
N SER A 472 -7.70 -25.39 16.85
CA SER A 472 -8.05 -26.22 18.03
C SER A 472 -9.30 -27.12 17.90
N SER A 473 -10.15 -26.97 16.88
CA SER A 473 -11.40 -27.74 16.76
C SER A 473 -11.27 -29.11 16.07
N ALA A 474 -10.05 -29.68 16.00
CA ALA A 474 -9.76 -30.96 15.33
C ALA A 474 -9.17 -32.03 16.27
N GLY A 475 -9.25 -31.83 17.60
CA GLY A 475 -8.43 -32.58 18.56
C GLY A 475 -9.14 -33.14 19.80
N GLU A 476 -10.45 -33.44 19.77
CA GLU A 476 -11.10 -34.10 20.92
C GLU A 476 -12.36 -34.92 20.57
N LEU A 477 -12.16 -36.11 19.98
CA LEU A 477 -13.14 -37.22 20.01
C LEU A 477 -12.39 -38.55 20.12
N GLY A 478 -12.41 -39.18 21.29
CA GLY A 478 -11.78 -40.49 21.47
C GLY A 478 -11.57 -40.93 22.91
N ASN A 479 -12.65 -41.21 23.65
CA ASN A 479 -12.80 -42.43 24.47
C ASN A 479 -14.10 -42.43 25.28
N ALA A 480 -15.03 -43.32 24.91
CA ALA A 480 -16.06 -43.86 25.80
C ALA A 480 -16.44 -45.25 25.27
N GLU A 481 -15.93 -46.30 25.91
CA GLU A 481 -16.39 -47.67 25.67
C GLU A 481 -17.81 -47.87 26.21
N ALA A 482 -18.58 -48.71 25.54
CA ALA A 482 -19.88 -49.17 26.03
C ALA A 482 -19.73 -50.47 26.84
N PRO A 483 -20.69 -50.76 27.72
CA PRO A 483 -21.30 -52.08 27.84
C PRO A 483 -22.61 -52.17 27.03
#